data_AF-A0A2K5EDR8-F1
#
_entry.id   AF-A0A2K5EDR8-F1
#
_cell.length_a   1.000
_cell.length_b   1.000
_cell.length_c   1.000
_cell.angle_alpha   90.00
_cell.angle_beta   90.00
_cell.angle_gamma   90.00
#
_symmetry.space_group_name_H-M   'P 1'
#
loop_
_entity.id
_entity.type
_entity.pdbx_description
1 polymer ?
#
loop_
_entity_poly.entity_id
_entity_poly.type
_entity_poly.pdbx_seq_one_letter_code
_entity_poly.pdbx_strand_id
1 'polypeptide(L)'
;MDADSDVALDILITNVVCVFRTRCHLNLRKIALEGANVIYKRDVGKVLMKLRKPRITATIWSSGKIICTGATSEEEAKFGARRLARSLQKLGFQVIFTDFKVVNVLAVCNMPFEIRLPEFTKNNRPHASYEPELHPAVCYRIKSLRATLQIFSTGSITVTGPNVKAVATAVEQIYPFVFEITT
;
A
#
# COMPACT_ATOMS: atom_id res chain seq x y z
N MET A 1 -27.62 -6.21 29.80
CA MET A 1 -26.63 -7.13 29.16
C MET A 1 -26.92 -7.01 27.70
N ASP A 2 -26.41 -5.96 27.10
CA ASP A 2 -26.93 -5.45 25.83
C ASP A 2 -25.90 -5.69 24.74
N ALA A 3 -26.31 -6.57 23.83
CA ALA A 3 -25.90 -6.70 22.44
C ALA A 3 -24.41 -6.49 22.14
N ASP A 4 -23.73 -7.62 22.00
CA ASP A 4 -22.96 -7.97 20.79
C ASP A 4 -23.14 -6.94 19.65
N SER A 5 -22.37 -5.85 19.72
CA SER A 5 -22.18 -4.94 18.60
C SER A 5 -20.97 -5.47 17.86
N ASP A 6 -21.20 -6.47 17.02
CA ASP A 6 -20.33 -6.78 15.88
C ASP A 6 -20.28 -5.53 15.00
N VAL A 7 -19.49 -4.53 15.43
CA VAL A 7 -19.18 -3.36 14.62
C VAL A 7 -18.34 -3.87 13.47
N ALA A 8 -19.01 -4.15 12.34
CA ALA A 8 -18.35 -4.49 11.10
C ALA A 8 -17.51 -3.27 10.66
N LEU A 9 -16.22 -3.31 10.96
CA LEU A 9 -15.28 -2.29 10.51
C LEU A 9 -14.93 -2.54 9.04
N ASP A 10 -15.37 -1.64 8.18
CA ASP A 10 -15.01 -1.68 6.77
C ASP A 10 -13.54 -1.26 6.59
N ILE A 11 -12.69 -2.25 6.32
CA ILE A 11 -11.29 -2.05 5.94
C ILE A 11 -11.23 -1.91 4.42
N LEU A 12 -11.06 -0.68 3.94
CA LEU A 12 -10.92 -0.39 2.51
C LEU A 12 -9.45 -0.40 2.11
N ILE A 13 -9.03 -1.38 1.31
CA ILE A 13 -7.69 -1.38 0.70
C ILE A 13 -7.65 -0.33 -0.41
N THR A 14 -6.82 0.68 -0.25
CA THR A 14 -6.71 1.80 -1.20
C THR A 14 -5.57 1.62 -2.18
N ASN A 15 -4.50 0.93 -1.77
CA ASN A 15 -3.33 0.72 -2.64
C ASN A 15 -2.50 -0.49 -2.23
N VAL A 16 -2.21 -1.35 -3.20
CA VAL A 16 -1.26 -2.46 -3.09
C VAL A 16 -0.05 -2.17 -3.97
N VAL A 17 1.12 -2.18 -3.35
CA VAL A 17 2.41 -2.03 -3.99
C VAL A 17 3.08 -3.38 -4.10
N CYS A 18 3.37 -3.81 -5.32
CA CYS A 18 4.09 -5.05 -5.57
C CYS A 18 5.32 -4.82 -6.44
N VAL A 19 6.25 -5.76 -6.39
CA VAL A 19 7.47 -5.76 -7.19
C VAL A 19 7.63 -7.12 -7.84
N PHE A 20 8.16 -7.13 -9.05
CA PHE A 20 8.61 -8.34 -9.73
C PHE A 20 9.86 -8.05 -10.57
N ARG A 21 10.49 -9.10 -11.06
CA ARG A 21 11.66 -9.02 -11.94
C ARG A 21 11.37 -9.69 -13.27
N THR A 22 12.00 -9.17 -14.33
CA THR A 22 11.90 -9.71 -15.70
C THR A 22 13.07 -10.59 -16.11
N ARG A 23 14.14 -10.66 -15.29
CA ARG A 23 15.41 -11.38 -15.55
C ARG A 23 16.12 -11.02 -16.86
N CYS A 24 15.77 -9.89 -17.46
CA CYS A 24 16.40 -9.39 -18.68
C CYS A 24 16.64 -7.88 -18.58
N HIS A 25 17.62 -7.40 -19.34
CA HIS A 25 17.88 -5.96 -19.46
C HIS A 25 16.81 -5.30 -20.33
N LEU A 26 16.19 -4.25 -19.81
CA LEU A 26 15.13 -3.52 -20.48
C LEU A 26 15.68 -2.22 -21.08
N ASN A 27 15.64 -2.10 -22.41
CA ASN A 27 15.97 -0.85 -23.06
C ASN A 27 14.82 0.15 -22.88
N LEU A 28 14.99 1.05 -21.92
CA LEU A 28 13.99 2.04 -21.56
C LEU A 28 13.63 2.99 -22.69
N ARG A 29 14.57 3.31 -23.60
CA ARG A 29 14.28 4.15 -24.77
C ARG A 29 13.36 3.44 -25.74
N LYS A 30 13.61 2.15 -25.99
CA LYS A 30 12.73 1.33 -26.84
C LYS A 30 11.32 1.25 -26.25
N ILE A 31 11.19 1.02 -24.94
CA ILE A 31 9.90 1.02 -24.24
C ILE A 31 9.21 2.39 -24.34
N ALA A 32 9.98 3.50 -24.28
CA ALA A 32 9.43 4.84 -24.41
C ALA A 32 8.90 5.14 -25.82
N LEU A 33 9.55 4.61 -26.86
CA LEU A 33 9.20 4.84 -28.27
C LEU A 33 8.05 3.96 -28.74
N GLU A 34 8.08 2.67 -28.38
CA GLU A 34 7.11 1.67 -28.87
C GLU A 34 6.00 1.38 -27.85
N GLY A 35 6.19 1.74 -26.59
CA GLY A 35 5.24 1.46 -25.51
C GLY A 35 4.05 2.41 -25.52
N ALA A 36 2.88 1.88 -25.14
CA ALA A 36 1.67 2.68 -24.99
C ALA A 36 1.52 3.21 -23.56
N ASN A 37 1.09 4.47 -23.41
CA ASN A 37 0.85 5.14 -22.12
C ASN A 37 2.10 5.14 -21.20
N VAL A 38 3.25 5.45 -21.78
CA VAL A 38 4.54 5.50 -21.10
C VAL A 38 5.03 6.94 -20.94
N ILE A 39 5.71 7.21 -19.83
CA ILE A 39 6.42 8.46 -19.56
C ILE A 39 7.86 8.09 -19.22
N TYR A 40 8.80 8.49 -20.08
CA TYR A 40 10.21 8.25 -19.85
C TYR A 40 10.83 9.38 -19.04
N LYS A 41 11.34 9.05 -17.85
CA LYS A 41 12.09 9.98 -17.01
C LYS A 41 13.58 9.65 -17.13
N ARG A 42 14.24 10.27 -18.11
CA ARG A 42 15.65 10.03 -18.43
C ARG A 42 16.57 10.37 -17.25
N ASP A 43 16.27 11.45 -16.52
CA ASP A 43 17.10 11.94 -15.40
C ASP A 43 17.20 10.94 -14.24
N VAL A 44 16.15 10.14 -14.05
CA VAL A 44 16.06 9.14 -12.97
C VAL A 44 16.32 7.72 -13.49
N GLY A 45 16.51 7.56 -14.81
CA GLY A 45 16.72 6.24 -15.43
C GLY A 45 15.53 5.28 -15.26
N LYS A 46 14.29 5.79 -15.34
CA LYS A 46 13.08 4.97 -15.19
C LYS A 46 11.99 5.30 -16.22
N VAL A 47 11.18 4.31 -16.55
CA VAL A 47 9.96 4.48 -17.34
C VAL A 47 8.76 4.26 -16.45
N LEU A 48 7.79 5.17 -16.51
CA LEU A 48 6.47 4.98 -15.92
C LEU A 48 5.53 4.48 -17.02
N MET A 49 4.87 3.35 -16.82
CA MET A 49 3.88 2.81 -17.74
C MET A 49 2.55 2.72 -17.02
N LYS A 50 1.48 3.28 -17.61
CA LYS A 50 0.13 3.22 -17.04
C LYS A 50 -0.70 2.16 -17.76
N LEU A 51 -1.22 1.22 -16.98
CA LEU A 51 -2.20 0.24 -17.42
C LEU A 51 -3.61 0.72 -17.07
N ARG A 52 -4.56 0.63 -18.01
CA ARG A 52 -5.95 1.08 -17.78
C ARG A 52 -6.80 0.06 -17.02
N LYS A 53 -6.58 -1.24 -17.25
CA LYS A 53 -7.32 -2.35 -16.63
C LYS A 53 -6.35 -3.47 -16.25
N PRO A 54 -6.11 -3.73 -14.95
CA PRO A 54 -6.42 -2.88 -13.80
C PRO A 54 -5.73 -1.51 -13.89
N ARG A 55 -6.22 -0.50 -13.15
CA ARG A 55 -5.63 0.85 -13.11
C ARG A 55 -4.34 0.83 -12.30
N ILE A 56 -3.24 0.46 -12.95
CA ILE A 56 -1.94 0.30 -12.29
C ILE A 56 -0.90 1.16 -12.98
N THR A 57 -0.03 1.77 -12.17
CA THR A 57 1.18 2.44 -12.65
C THR A 57 2.38 1.55 -12.36
N ALA A 58 3.12 1.19 -13.41
CA ALA A 58 4.36 0.45 -13.32
C ALA A 58 5.54 1.41 -13.43
N THR A 59 6.48 1.31 -12.50
CA THR A 59 7.80 1.93 -12.61
C THR A 59 8.78 0.85 -13.05
N ILE A 60 9.42 1.06 -14.19
CA ILE A 60 10.29 0.09 -14.87
C ILE A 60 11.70 0.65 -14.88
N TRP A 61 12.66 -0.16 -14.41
CA TRP A 61 14.09 0.13 -14.47
C TRP A 61 14.78 -0.73 -15.53
N SER A 62 15.90 -0.24 -16.06
CA SER A 62 16.69 -0.97 -17.07
C SER A 62 17.21 -2.32 -16.58
N SER A 63 17.40 -2.47 -15.26
CA SER A 63 17.80 -3.71 -14.60
C SER A 63 16.74 -4.83 -14.64
N GLY A 64 15.55 -4.56 -15.18
CA GLY A 64 14.45 -5.52 -15.19
C GLY A 64 13.68 -5.60 -13.88
N LYS A 65 13.99 -4.74 -12.89
CA LYS A 65 13.13 -4.53 -11.72
C LYS A 65 11.91 -3.71 -12.13
N ILE A 66 10.72 -4.13 -11.69
CA ILE A 66 9.47 -3.40 -11.94
C ILE A 66 8.69 -3.30 -10.63
N ILE A 67 8.26 -2.09 -10.28
CA ILE A 67 7.37 -1.82 -9.15
C ILE A 67 6.02 -1.40 -9.69
N CYS A 68 4.95 -2.02 -9.22
CA CYS A 68 3.58 -1.68 -9.58
C CYS A 68 2.86 -1.06 -8.38
N THR A 69 2.08 -0.02 -8.63
CA THR A 69 1.26 0.67 -7.63
C THR A 69 -0.13 0.96 -8.18
N GLY A 70 -1.14 1.07 -7.31
CA GLY A 70 -2.50 1.50 -7.64
C GLY A 70 -3.54 0.40 -7.71
N ALA A 71 -3.16 -0.87 -7.47
CA ALA A 71 -4.13 -1.96 -7.33
C ALA A 71 -4.87 -1.85 -5.99
N THR A 72 -6.13 -2.29 -5.93
CA THR A 72 -6.92 -2.29 -4.69
C THR A 72 -6.98 -3.66 -4.02
N SER A 73 -6.39 -4.70 -4.63
CA SER A 73 -6.23 -6.02 -4.02
C SER A 73 -4.92 -6.70 -4.42
N GLU A 74 -4.49 -7.70 -3.65
CA GLU A 74 -3.29 -8.48 -3.98
C GLU A 74 -3.45 -9.27 -5.29
N GLU A 75 -4.67 -9.77 -5.55
CA GLU A 75 -5.01 -10.48 -6.77
C GLU A 75 -4.95 -9.57 -7.99
N GLU A 76 -5.53 -8.36 -7.89
CA GLU A 76 -5.49 -7.36 -8.95
C GLU A 76 -4.05 -6.91 -9.22
N ALA A 77 -3.24 -6.74 -8.16
CA ALA A 77 -1.82 -6.41 -8.27
C ALA A 77 -1.05 -7.51 -9.03
N LYS A 78 -1.31 -8.79 -8.72
CA LYS A 78 -0.69 -9.93 -9.39
C LYS A 78 -1.13 -10.04 -10.85
N PHE A 79 -2.42 -9.88 -11.12
CA PHE A 79 -2.97 -9.90 -12.47
C PHE A 79 -2.38 -8.78 -13.32
N GLY A 80 -2.34 -7.56 -12.78
CA GLY A 80 -1.76 -6.40 -13.45
C GLY A 80 -0.26 -6.53 -13.71
N ALA A 81 0.49 -7.07 -12.75
CA ALA A 81 1.92 -7.35 -12.92
C ALA A 81 2.19 -8.36 -14.04
N ARG A 82 1.39 -9.44 -14.12
CA ARG A 82 1.48 -10.42 -15.23
C ARG A 82 1.13 -9.78 -16.58
N ARG A 83 0.12 -8.92 -16.61
CA ARG A 83 -0.28 -8.19 -17.83
C ARG A 83 0.82 -7.24 -18.30
N LEU A 84 1.49 -6.55 -17.40
CA LEU A 84 2.66 -5.72 -17.70
C LEU A 84 3.81 -6.54 -18.26
N ALA A 85 4.12 -7.68 -17.64
CA ALA A 85 5.15 -8.59 -18.16
C ALA A 85 4.81 -9.05 -19.59
N ARG A 86 3.55 -9.38 -19.87
CA ARG A 86 3.09 -9.75 -21.21
C ARG A 86 3.18 -8.60 -22.21
N SER A 87 2.88 -7.37 -21.81
CA SER A 87 3.07 -6.18 -22.65
C SER A 87 4.53 -5.99 -23.04
N LEU A 88 5.46 -6.20 -22.09
CA LEU A 88 6.90 -6.14 -22.39
C LEU A 88 7.36 -7.27 -23.30
N GLN A 89 6.82 -8.50 -23.15
CA GLN A 89 7.09 -9.59 -24.09
C GLN A 89 6.67 -9.23 -25.53
N LYS A 90 5.52 -8.58 -25.70
CA LYS A 90 5.02 -8.14 -27.01
C LYS A 90 5.90 -7.07 -27.67
N LEU A 91 6.68 -6.30 -26.89
CA LEU A 91 7.68 -5.36 -27.39
C LEU A 91 9.01 -6.05 -27.78
N GLY A 92 9.06 -7.38 -27.71
CA GLY A 92 10.22 -8.19 -28.10
C GLY A 92 11.25 -8.39 -26.99
N PHE A 93 10.93 -8.09 -25.72
CA PHE A 93 11.81 -8.40 -24.59
C PHE A 93 11.61 -9.85 -24.12
N GLN A 94 12.70 -10.59 -23.88
CA GLN A 94 12.66 -11.93 -23.28
C GLN A 94 12.39 -11.83 -21.77
N VAL A 95 11.15 -11.50 -21.41
CA VAL A 95 10.73 -11.29 -20.02
C VAL A 95 10.34 -12.62 -19.38
N ILE A 96 10.97 -12.94 -18.25
CA ILE A 96 10.59 -14.03 -17.36
C ILE A 96 10.02 -13.41 -16.09
N PHE A 97 8.75 -13.71 -15.78
CA PHE A 97 8.10 -13.19 -14.59
C PHE A 97 8.58 -13.95 -13.34
N THR A 98 9.48 -13.35 -12.56
CA THR A 98 10.01 -13.95 -11.33
C THR A 98 9.94 -13.00 -10.15
N ASP A 99 10.17 -13.55 -8.95
CA ASP A 99 10.36 -12.78 -7.71
C ASP A 99 9.20 -11.80 -7.42
N PHE A 100 7.97 -12.19 -7.78
CA PHE A 100 6.78 -11.41 -7.47
C PHE A 100 6.56 -11.40 -5.96
N LYS A 101 6.46 -10.22 -5.37
CA LYS A 101 6.10 -10.03 -3.97
C LYS A 101 5.31 -8.75 -3.76
N VAL A 102 4.36 -8.79 -2.84
CA VAL A 102 3.75 -7.59 -2.27
C VAL A 102 4.76 -6.99 -1.30
N VAL A 103 4.96 -5.68 -1.39
CA VAL A 103 5.93 -4.93 -0.59
C VAL A 103 5.23 -4.08 0.44
N ASN A 104 4.10 -3.50 0.05
CA ASN A 104 3.34 -2.62 0.90
C ASN A 104 1.85 -2.67 0.53
N VAL A 105 1.00 -2.61 1.54
CA VAL A 105 -0.44 -2.50 1.43
C VAL A 105 -0.86 -1.30 2.27
N LEU A 106 -1.63 -0.42 1.66
CA LEU A 106 -2.27 0.72 2.30
C LEU A 106 -3.78 0.45 2.37
N ALA A 107 -4.32 0.53 3.58
CA ALA A 107 -5.75 0.49 3.81
C ALA A 107 -6.18 1.69 4.64
N VAL A 108 -7.46 2.01 4.52
CA VAL A 108 -8.13 3.04 5.32
C VAL A 108 -9.34 2.38 5.97
N CYS A 109 -9.53 2.67 7.24
CA CYS A 109 -10.67 2.27 8.05
C CYS A 109 -11.21 3.54 8.71
N ASN A 110 -12.53 3.66 8.82
CA ASN A 110 -13.16 4.75 9.54
C ASN A 110 -13.90 4.19 10.74
N MET A 111 -13.57 4.69 11.93
CA MET A 111 -14.30 4.41 13.15
C MET A 111 -15.55 5.28 13.21
N PRO A 112 -16.66 4.80 13.79
CA PRO A 112 -17.90 5.57 13.91
C PRO A 112 -17.85 6.67 15.00
N PHE A 113 -16.69 6.90 15.60
CA PHE A 113 -16.49 7.80 16.74
C PHE A 113 -15.17 8.58 16.63
N GLU A 114 -15.10 9.72 17.32
CA GLU A 114 -13.89 10.53 17.43
C GLU A 114 -12.91 9.97 18.48
N ILE A 115 -11.62 10.23 18.30
CA ILE A 115 -10.55 9.66 19.14
C ILE A 115 -9.73 10.79 19.78
N ARG A 116 -9.57 10.75 21.10
CA ARG A 116 -8.70 11.70 21.83
C ARG A 116 -7.23 11.34 21.69
N LEU A 117 -6.60 11.86 20.64
CA LEU A 117 -5.20 11.58 20.28
C LEU A 117 -4.16 11.78 21.39
N PRO A 118 -4.21 12.83 22.23
CA PRO A 118 -3.22 13.03 23.29
C PRO A 118 -3.30 11.95 24.38
N GLU A 119 -4.52 11.58 24.77
CA GLU A 119 -4.78 10.54 25.78
C GLU A 119 -4.41 9.15 25.25
N PHE A 120 -4.81 8.86 24.01
CA PHE A 120 -4.36 7.66 23.30
C PHE A 120 -2.85 7.53 23.26
N THR A 121 -2.15 8.60 22.93
CA THR A 121 -0.69 8.58 22.85
C THR A 121 -0.06 8.33 24.21
N LYS A 122 -0.58 8.97 25.27
CA LYS A 122 -0.07 8.81 26.64
C LYS A 122 -0.18 7.36 27.11
N ASN A 123 -1.32 6.71 26.87
CA ASN A 123 -1.58 5.34 27.31
C ASN A 123 -0.79 4.29 26.52
N ASN A 124 -0.39 4.62 25.29
CA ASN A 124 0.23 3.69 24.36
C ASN A 124 1.72 3.98 24.07
N ARG A 125 2.40 4.78 24.91
CA ARG A 125 3.86 4.94 24.81
C ARG A 125 4.56 3.63 25.19
N PRO A 126 5.65 3.23 24.50
CA PRO A 126 6.39 3.96 23.47
C PRO A 126 5.95 3.64 22.02
N HIS A 127 4.83 2.94 21.82
CA HIS A 127 4.37 2.51 20.50
C HIS A 127 3.65 3.61 19.72
N ALA A 128 3.02 4.55 20.42
CA ALA A 128 2.38 5.75 19.90
C ALA A 128 3.29 6.99 19.96
N SER A 129 3.25 7.81 18.91
CA SER A 129 3.91 9.11 18.82
C SER A 129 2.95 10.14 18.21
N TYR A 130 2.84 11.31 18.84
CA TYR A 130 1.94 12.39 18.39
C TYR A 130 2.65 13.73 18.51
N GLU A 131 2.87 14.35 17.36
CA GLU A 131 3.54 15.64 17.21
C GLU A 131 2.64 16.53 16.34
N PRO A 132 1.58 17.15 16.90
CA PRO A 132 0.56 17.86 16.13
C PRO A 132 1.11 19.03 15.29
N GLU A 133 2.24 19.61 15.70
CA GLU A 133 2.94 20.66 14.96
C GLU A 133 3.56 20.16 13.65
N LEU A 134 3.91 18.86 13.57
CA LEU A 134 4.47 18.23 12.37
C LEU A 134 3.42 17.46 11.58
N HIS A 135 2.51 16.76 12.26
CA HIS A 135 1.51 15.92 11.61
C HIS A 135 0.23 15.76 12.46
N PRO A 136 -0.98 15.90 11.88
CA PRO A 136 -2.23 15.86 12.63
C PRO A 136 -2.65 14.45 13.13
N ALA A 137 -1.96 13.39 12.71
CA ALA A 137 -2.29 12.02 13.11
C ALA A 137 -1.28 11.45 14.12
N VAL A 138 -1.77 10.60 15.02
CA VAL A 138 -0.90 9.77 15.88
C VAL A 138 -0.29 8.66 15.02
N CYS A 139 1.02 8.53 15.08
CA CYS A 139 1.74 7.41 14.47
C CYS A 139 1.90 6.29 15.50
N TYR A 140 1.24 5.16 15.27
CA TYR A 140 1.31 3.96 16.09
C TYR A 140 2.01 2.83 15.33
N ARG A 141 3.06 2.23 15.92
CA ARG A 141 3.84 1.15 15.28
C ARG A 141 3.71 -0.18 15.99
N ILE A 142 3.24 -1.18 15.25
CA ILE A 142 3.18 -2.58 15.68
C ILE A 142 4.39 -3.33 15.14
N LYS A 143 5.41 -3.50 15.98
CA LYS A 143 6.68 -4.14 15.59
C LYS A 143 6.50 -5.59 15.13
N SER A 144 5.61 -6.36 15.76
CA SER A 144 5.35 -7.77 15.43
C SER A 144 4.81 -7.95 14.01
N LEU A 145 3.92 -7.06 13.56
CA LEU A 145 3.31 -7.11 12.23
C LEU A 145 4.08 -6.29 11.18
N ARG A 146 5.08 -5.51 11.61
CA ARG A 146 5.76 -4.49 10.79
C ARG A 146 4.77 -3.52 10.15
N ALA A 147 3.69 -3.21 10.87
CA ALA A 147 2.62 -2.33 10.44
C ALA A 147 2.71 -0.97 11.14
N THR A 148 2.31 0.08 10.43
CA THR A 148 2.22 1.45 10.95
C THR A 148 0.81 1.97 10.74
N LEU A 149 0.22 2.54 11.78
CA LEU A 149 -1.12 3.12 11.78
C LEU A 149 -1.00 4.62 12.00
N GLN A 150 -1.75 5.38 11.22
CA GLN A 150 -1.93 6.82 11.39
C GLN A 150 -3.38 7.05 11.81
N ILE A 151 -3.59 7.45 13.05
CA ILE A 151 -4.90 7.62 13.67
C ILE A 151 -5.21 9.12 13.70
N PHE A 152 -6.32 9.52 13.09
CA PHE A 152 -6.80 10.90 13.05
C PHE A 152 -7.86 11.11 14.14
N SER A 153 -7.99 12.35 14.63
CA SER A 153 -8.97 12.70 15.67
C SER A 153 -10.41 12.45 15.22
N THR A 154 -10.66 12.49 13.91
CA THR A 154 -11.96 12.22 13.27
C THR A 154 -12.41 10.76 13.31
N GLY A 155 -11.58 9.84 13.83
CA GLY A 155 -11.85 8.41 13.80
C GLY A 155 -11.34 7.71 12.53
N SER A 156 -10.83 8.44 11.55
CA SER A 156 -10.19 7.83 10.38
C SER A 156 -8.82 7.24 10.76
N ILE A 157 -8.53 6.04 10.29
CA ILE A 157 -7.28 5.32 10.53
C ILE A 157 -6.71 4.85 9.20
N THR A 158 -5.49 5.28 8.90
CA THR A 158 -4.73 4.78 7.75
C THR A 158 -3.72 3.73 8.22
N VAL A 159 -3.75 2.55 7.62
CA VAL A 159 -2.89 1.42 8.00
C VAL A 159 -1.98 1.06 6.83
N THR A 160 -0.68 0.97 7.12
CA THR A 160 0.36 0.57 6.19
C THR A 160 1.03 -0.70 6.70
N GLY A 161 1.02 -1.77 5.90
CA GLY A 161 1.57 -3.07 6.29
C GLY A 161 2.16 -3.87 5.13
N PRO A 162 2.89 -4.97 5.40
CA PRO A 162 3.56 -5.75 4.36
C PRO A 162 2.61 -6.58 3.48
N ASN A 163 1.42 -6.92 3.97
CA ASN A 163 0.40 -7.71 3.28
C ASN A 163 -1.00 -7.41 3.87
N VAL A 164 -2.05 -7.84 3.19
CA VAL A 164 -3.45 -7.58 3.60
C VAL A 164 -3.77 -8.19 4.97
N LYS A 165 -3.24 -9.39 5.27
CA LYS A 165 -3.47 -10.05 6.56
C LYS A 165 -2.91 -9.24 7.74
N ALA A 166 -1.69 -8.73 7.61
CA ALA A 166 -1.05 -7.91 8.63
C ALA A 166 -1.79 -6.59 8.85
N VAL A 167 -2.38 -6.02 7.80
CA VAL A 167 -3.23 -4.83 7.90
C VAL A 167 -4.52 -5.14 8.65
N ALA A 168 -5.20 -6.25 8.32
CA ALA A 168 -6.42 -6.67 9.03
C ALA A 168 -6.16 -6.91 10.52
N THR A 169 -5.14 -7.71 10.86
CA THR A 169 -4.78 -7.98 12.25
C THR A 169 -4.32 -6.71 12.99
N ALA A 170 -3.72 -5.74 12.30
CA ALA A 170 -3.35 -4.46 12.91
C ALA A 170 -4.58 -3.63 13.31
N VAL A 171 -5.65 -3.64 12.50
CA VAL A 171 -6.92 -2.98 12.82
C VAL A 171 -7.62 -3.68 13.99
N GLU A 172 -7.66 -5.02 14.00
CA GLU A 172 -8.22 -5.79 15.11
C GLU A 172 -7.49 -5.51 16.43
N GLN A 173 -6.15 -5.39 16.38
CA GLN A 173 -5.36 -5.07 17.57
C GLN A 173 -5.58 -3.63 18.07
N ILE A 174 -5.79 -2.66 17.17
CA ILE A 174 -5.94 -1.26 17.58
C ILE A 174 -7.34 -0.95 18.09
N TYR A 175 -8.36 -1.66 17.60
CA TYR A 175 -9.76 -1.43 17.93
C TYR A 175 -10.06 -1.27 19.44
N PRO A 176 -9.66 -2.18 20.34
CA PRO A 176 -9.95 -2.02 21.76
C PRO A 176 -9.30 -0.76 22.35
N PHE A 177 -8.08 -0.42 21.95
CA PHE A 177 -7.37 0.76 22.47
C PHE A 177 -7.99 2.08 22.02
N VAL A 178 -8.57 2.14 20.80
CA VAL A 178 -9.27 3.34 20.33
C VAL A 178 -10.68 3.42 20.90
N PHE A 179 -11.33 2.28 21.17
CA PHE A 179 -12.66 2.23 21.77
C PHE A 179 -12.67 2.71 23.23
N GLU A 180 -11.64 2.37 24.01
CA GLU A 180 -11.50 2.81 25.42
C GLU A 180 -11.36 4.34 25.58
N ILE A 181 -10.96 5.04 24.52
CA ILE A 181 -10.61 6.47 24.54
C ILE A 181 -11.65 7.29 23.72
N THR A 182 -12.82 6.67 23.50
CA THR A 182 -13.96 7.34 22.90
C THR A 182 -14.51 8.40 23.84
N THR A 183 -15.01 9.50 23.25
CA THR A 183 -15.61 10.61 23.99
C THR A 183 -17.05 10.32 24.36
#